data_AF-A0A540W7V4-F1
#
_entry.id   AF-A0A540W7V4-F1
#
_cell.length_a   1.000
_cell.length_b   1.000
_cell.length_c   1.000
_cell.angle_alpha   90.00
_cell.angle_beta   90.00
_cell.angle_gamma   90.00
#
_symmetry.space_group_name_H-M   'P 1'
#
loop_
_entity.id
_entity.type
_entity.pdbx_description
1 polymer ?
#
loop_
_entity_poly.entity_id
_entity_poly.type
_entity_poly.pdbx_seq_one_letter_code
_entity_poly.pdbx_strand_id
1 'polypeptide(L)'
;MRFRLGYAEQRTRRRRGLAAERRGSEFARRGRSPRDRRDRRRPGPRDRRRPGPRGERGLGRPVPASTADRPQERLDDSPARDGQLWDAYYACLGANGVPLTGGIAPAGQPMHKMPPPGAAIPKAAEAACQSKMPLPPPQTDPKLNPNYGADFSAWVNCINGKGLKVKAYGTPGSGDSGWSYDGQPTMPQPQQEQVIQTCKMEAFSGSGH
;
A
#
# COMPACT_ATOMS: atom_id res chain seq x y z
N MET A 1 -38.21 25.51 8.06
CA MET A 1 -37.75 25.71 9.45
C MET A 1 -36.76 24.62 9.82
N ARG A 2 -35.51 25.03 10.07
CA ARG A 2 -34.48 24.50 11.01
C ARG A 2 -34.48 23.01 11.36
N PHE A 3 -33.39 22.33 11.02
CA PHE A 3 -32.60 21.57 11.99
C PHE A 3 -31.09 21.82 11.77
N ARG A 4 -30.51 22.61 12.67
CA ARG A 4 -29.09 22.60 13.06
C ARG A 4 -29.00 21.76 14.34
N LEU A 5 -27.92 20.99 14.50
CA LEU A 5 -27.25 20.53 15.74
C LEU A 5 -26.37 19.32 15.32
N GLY A 6 -25.09 19.18 15.58
CA GLY A 6 -24.11 19.95 16.34
C GLY A 6 -22.84 19.08 16.40
N TYR A 7 -21.80 19.46 15.66
CA TYR A 7 -20.46 18.85 15.71
C TYR A 7 -19.62 19.68 16.68
N ALA A 8 -19.55 19.29 17.95
CA ALA A 8 -18.51 19.67 18.91
C ALA A 8 -18.89 19.16 20.31
N GLU A 9 -18.26 18.07 20.78
CA GLU A 9 -17.92 17.83 22.21
C GLU A 9 -17.38 16.40 22.41
N GLN A 10 -16.07 16.18 22.20
CA GLN A 10 -15.38 14.98 22.72
C GLN A 10 -13.97 15.30 23.26
N ARG A 11 -13.76 16.51 23.77
CA ARG A 11 -12.55 16.86 24.53
C ARG A 11 -12.99 17.40 25.88
N THR A 12 -13.00 16.56 26.93
CA THR A 12 -12.76 16.92 28.36
C THR A 12 -13.15 15.82 29.37
N ARG A 13 -12.74 14.54 29.23
CA ARG A 13 -12.78 13.59 30.38
C ARG A 13 -11.64 12.56 30.37
N ARG A 14 -10.39 13.02 30.46
CA ARG A 14 -9.24 12.18 30.90
C ARG A 14 -8.24 13.00 31.73
N ARG A 15 -8.71 13.55 32.84
CA ARG A 15 -7.86 14.00 33.95
C ARG A 15 -8.63 13.81 35.25
N ARG A 16 -8.36 12.71 35.96
CA ARG A 16 -8.48 12.51 37.42
C ARG A 16 -8.18 11.05 37.71
N GLY A 17 -7.17 10.79 38.54
CA GLY A 17 -6.82 9.44 39.00
C GLY A 17 -5.33 9.15 39.10
N LEU A 18 -4.51 10.10 39.56
CA LEU A 18 -3.18 9.84 40.12
C LEU A 18 -3.29 9.92 41.65
N ALA A 19 -3.19 8.79 42.33
CA ALA A 19 -2.81 8.61 43.74
C ALA A 19 -2.58 7.09 43.91
N ALA A 20 -1.34 6.60 43.96
CA ALA A 20 -0.47 6.53 45.14
C ALA A 20 -1.03 5.58 46.21
N GLU A 21 -0.38 4.42 46.38
CA GLU A 21 -0.03 3.95 47.73
C GLU A 21 1.19 3.03 47.72
N ARG A 22 2.11 3.35 48.64
CA ARG A 22 3.33 2.64 49.01
C ARG A 22 3.02 1.72 50.19
N ARG A 23 3.76 0.60 50.30
CA ARG A 23 4.27 -0.10 51.52
C ARG A 23 4.36 -1.62 51.19
N GLY A 24 5.41 -2.36 51.48
CA GLY A 24 6.67 -2.08 52.17
C GLY A 24 7.61 -3.31 52.12
N SER A 25 8.89 -3.03 52.40
CA SER A 25 9.91 -3.80 53.14
C SER A 25 10.00 -5.32 52.97
N GLU A 26 11.06 -5.84 52.34
CA GLU A 26 12.41 -6.06 52.91
C GLU A 26 12.45 -7.33 53.80
N PHE A 27 13.11 -8.38 53.31
CA PHE A 27 13.94 -9.24 54.18
C PHE A 27 15.07 -9.90 53.40
N ALA A 28 16.28 -9.58 53.84
CA ALA A 28 17.56 -10.10 53.42
C ALA A 28 17.75 -11.60 53.71
N ARG A 29 18.68 -12.25 53.00
CA ARG A 29 19.97 -12.72 53.58
C ARG A 29 20.69 -13.78 52.72
N ARG A 30 22.00 -13.53 52.54
CA ARG A 30 23.14 -14.48 52.52
C ARG A 30 23.29 -15.36 51.25
N GLY A 31 24.46 -15.52 50.64
CA GLY A 31 25.81 -15.38 51.18
C GLY A 31 26.95 -15.23 50.14
N ARG A 32 28.11 -14.90 50.71
CA ARG A 32 29.47 -14.75 50.17
C ARG A 32 30.00 -16.10 49.62
N SER A 33 30.62 -16.17 48.43
CA SER A 33 32.04 -15.87 48.09
C SER A 33 32.90 -17.18 48.00
N PRO A 34 34.22 -17.17 47.70
CA PRO A 34 34.83 -17.44 46.39
C PRO A 34 35.95 -18.54 46.42
N ARG A 35 36.72 -18.69 45.32
CA ARG A 35 37.98 -19.46 45.06
C ARG A 35 37.72 -20.74 44.24
N ASP A 36 38.45 -21.08 43.17
CA ASP A 36 39.91 -21.09 42.91
C ASP A 36 40.30 -20.41 41.57
N ARG A 37 41.30 -19.52 41.46
CA ARG A 37 42.78 -19.72 41.43
C ARG A 37 43.24 -20.79 40.40
N ARG A 38 43.63 -20.36 39.20
CA ARG A 38 45.02 -20.07 38.75
C ARG A 38 45.84 -21.32 38.38
N ASP A 39 46.19 -21.43 37.10
CA ASP A 39 47.53 -21.74 36.53
C ASP A 39 47.32 -22.09 35.04
N ARG A 40 48.20 -21.89 34.07
CA ARG A 40 49.44 -21.14 33.86
C ARG A 40 49.67 -21.14 32.34
N ARG A 41 50.46 -20.17 31.90
CA ARG A 41 50.89 -19.87 30.53
C ARG A 41 51.52 -21.05 29.76
N ARG A 42 51.29 -21.10 28.44
CA ARG A 42 52.35 -21.25 27.43
C ARG A 42 51.87 -20.87 26.01
N PRO A 43 52.60 -20.02 25.25
CA PRO A 43 52.40 -19.82 23.82
C PRO A 43 53.41 -20.64 22.98
N GLY A 44 52.99 -21.13 21.82
CA GLY A 44 53.84 -21.86 20.84
C GLY A 44 53.10 -22.10 19.50
N PRO A 45 53.81 -22.30 18.38
CA PRO A 45 53.65 -21.43 17.20
C PRO A 45 52.92 -22.03 15.98
N ARG A 46 52.48 -21.08 15.13
CA ARG A 46 52.20 -21.04 13.68
C ARG A 46 51.92 -22.32 12.86
N ASP A 47 50.94 -22.10 11.97
CA ASP A 47 50.77 -22.65 10.63
C ASP A 47 50.26 -24.09 10.48
N ARG A 48 48.98 -24.20 10.12
CA ARG A 48 48.56 -24.93 8.92
C ARG A 48 47.25 -24.35 8.38
N ARG A 49 47.38 -23.77 7.18
CA ARG A 49 46.31 -23.31 6.29
C ARG A 49 45.20 -24.35 6.14
N ARG A 50 43.95 -23.90 6.25
CA ARG A 50 42.77 -24.58 5.69
C ARG A 50 41.84 -23.48 5.15
N PRO A 51 41.56 -23.39 3.83
CA PRO A 51 40.60 -22.43 3.33
C PRO A 51 39.19 -22.98 3.60
N GLY A 52 38.49 -22.38 4.56
CA GLY A 52 37.06 -22.58 4.76
C GLY A 52 36.32 -21.32 4.32
N PRO A 53 35.27 -21.41 3.49
CA PRO A 53 34.50 -20.24 3.12
C PRO A 53 33.61 -19.90 4.30
N ARG A 54 33.87 -18.77 4.94
CA ARG A 54 32.89 -18.15 5.83
C ARG A 54 32.86 -16.68 5.51
N GLY A 55 32.31 -16.39 4.32
CA GLY A 55 31.76 -15.08 4.01
C GLY A 55 30.77 -14.75 5.12
N GLU A 56 31.17 -13.82 5.95
CA GLU A 56 30.33 -13.21 6.95
C GLU A 56 29.05 -12.75 6.26
N ARG A 57 27.91 -13.18 6.82
CA ARG A 57 26.59 -12.66 6.47
C ARG A 57 26.60 -11.18 6.79
N GLY A 58 27.01 -10.38 5.81
CA GLY A 58 26.67 -8.99 5.73
C GLY A 58 25.16 -8.91 5.86
N LEU A 59 24.71 -8.16 6.87
CA LEU A 59 23.33 -7.72 6.98
C LEU A 59 22.97 -7.07 5.64
N GLY A 60 22.25 -7.83 4.82
CA GLY A 60 21.88 -7.42 3.48
C GLY A 60 21.16 -6.09 3.59
N ARG A 61 21.76 -5.04 3.03
CA ARG A 61 21.04 -3.80 2.74
C ARG A 61 19.78 -4.21 1.98
N PRO A 62 18.57 -3.77 2.36
CA PRO A 62 17.36 -4.14 1.64
C PRO A 62 17.57 -3.78 0.18
N VAL A 63 17.64 -4.81 -0.66
CA VAL A 63 17.71 -4.64 -2.11
C VAL A 63 16.32 -4.15 -2.49
N PRO A 64 16.17 -2.99 -3.14
CA PRO A 64 14.87 -2.57 -3.63
C PRO A 64 14.34 -3.68 -4.54
N ALA A 65 13.09 -4.06 -4.35
CA ALA A 65 12.48 -5.10 -5.15
C ALA A 65 12.58 -4.72 -6.63
N SER A 66 13.11 -5.63 -7.46
CA SER A 66 13.17 -5.42 -8.91
C SER A 66 11.78 -5.13 -9.46
N THR A 67 11.62 -4.01 -10.17
CA THR A 67 10.35 -3.64 -10.83
C THR A 67 10.19 -4.29 -12.20
N ALA A 68 11.19 -5.04 -12.67
CA ALA A 68 11.21 -5.66 -13.99
C ALA A 68 10.19 -6.80 -14.15
N ASP A 69 9.76 -7.41 -13.03
CA ASP A 69 8.86 -8.57 -13.01
C ASP A 69 7.45 -8.23 -12.47
N ARG A 70 7.07 -6.95 -12.53
CA ARG A 70 5.73 -6.53 -12.08
C ARG A 70 4.65 -7.15 -12.96
N PRO A 71 3.54 -7.63 -12.38
CA PRO A 71 2.39 -8.09 -13.18
C PRO A 71 1.89 -6.98 -14.10
N GLN A 72 1.48 -7.31 -15.32
CA GLN A 72 0.95 -6.34 -16.29
C GLN A 72 -0.57 -6.43 -16.34
N GLU A 73 -1.28 -5.32 -16.10
CA GLU A 73 -2.70 -5.19 -16.41
C GLU A 73 -2.90 -5.03 -17.91
N ARG A 74 -4.00 -5.56 -18.42
CA ARG A 74 -4.48 -5.31 -19.78
C ARG A 74 -5.67 -4.37 -19.74
N LEU A 75 -5.83 -3.59 -20.81
CA LEU A 75 -6.94 -2.65 -20.93
C LEU A 75 -8.31 -3.37 -20.82
N ASP A 76 -8.40 -4.57 -21.37
CA ASP A 76 -9.59 -5.42 -21.44
C ASP A 76 -9.69 -6.45 -20.29
N ASP A 77 -8.86 -6.35 -19.25
CA ASP A 77 -8.96 -7.28 -18.12
C ASP A 77 -10.33 -7.20 -17.45
N SER A 78 -10.93 -8.38 -17.20
CA SER A 78 -12.18 -8.47 -16.44
C SER A 78 -11.95 -7.99 -14.99
N PRO A 79 -12.99 -7.51 -14.28
CA PRO A 79 -12.86 -7.12 -12.87
C PRO A 79 -12.31 -8.24 -11.97
N ALA A 80 -12.62 -9.50 -12.28
CA ALA A 80 -12.08 -10.65 -11.57
C ALA A 80 -10.58 -10.83 -11.79
N ARG A 81 -10.11 -10.60 -13.02
CA ARG A 81 -8.69 -10.69 -13.37
C ARG A 81 -7.90 -9.56 -12.75
N ASP A 82 -8.43 -8.35 -12.82
CA ASP A 82 -7.85 -7.17 -12.18
C ASP A 82 -7.73 -7.39 -10.66
N GLY A 83 -8.82 -7.84 -10.01
CA GLY A 83 -8.80 -8.19 -8.60
C GLY A 83 -7.72 -9.22 -8.23
N GLN A 84 -7.55 -10.27 -9.05
CA GLN A 84 -6.48 -11.27 -8.86
C GLN A 84 -5.07 -10.69 -9.03
N LEU A 85 -4.87 -9.74 -9.95
CA LEU A 85 -3.59 -9.05 -10.12
C LEU A 85 -3.24 -8.25 -8.86
N TRP A 86 -4.23 -7.53 -8.33
CA TRP A 86 -4.05 -6.68 -7.16
C TRP A 86 -3.99 -7.46 -5.83
N ASP A 87 -4.57 -8.66 -5.75
CA ASP A 87 -4.57 -9.49 -4.53
C ASP A 87 -3.15 -9.75 -4.00
N ALA A 88 -2.18 -10.00 -4.87
CA ALA A 88 -0.80 -10.24 -4.46
C ALA A 88 -0.17 -8.98 -3.82
N TYR A 89 -0.47 -7.80 -4.36
CA TYR A 89 -0.02 -6.53 -3.82
C TYR A 89 -0.68 -6.24 -2.47
N TYR A 90 -2.01 -6.36 -2.38
CA TYR A 90 -2.71 -6.10 -1.13
C TYR A 90 -2.36 -7.09 -0.03
N ALA A 91 -2.22 -8.38 -0.34
CA ALA A 91 -1.75 -9.38 0.61
C ALA A 91 -0.37 -9.01 1.18
N CYS A 92 0.53 -8.50 0.34
CA CYS A 92 1.83 -8.02 0.78
C CYS A 92 1.70 -6.79 1.70
N LEU A 93 0.85 -5.83 1.37
CA LEU A 93 0.59 -4.67 2.22
C LEU A 93 0.07 -5.10 3.61
N GLY A 94 -0.88 -6.04 3.64
CA GLY A 94 -1.38 -6.63 4.88
C GLY A 94 -0.30 -7.29 5.72
N ALA A 95 0.60 -8.05 5.08
CA ALA A 95 1.76 -8.65 5.74
C ALA A 95 2.76 -7.60 6.28
N ASN A 96 2.78 -6.40 5.70
CA ASN A 96 3.57 -5.26 6.16
C ASN A 96 2.78 -4.32 7.11
N GLY A 97 1.68 -4.79 7.69
CA GLY A 97 0.94 -4.09 8.74
C GLY A 97 -0.06 -3.05 8.26
N VAL A 98 -0.36 -3.01 6.95
CA VAL A 98 -1.43 -2.15 6.43
C VAL A 98 -2.78 -2.78 6.77
N PRO A 99 -3.71 -2.07 7.44
CA PRO A 99 -5.03 -2.60 7.72
C PRO A 99 -5.79 -2.77 6.40
N LEU A 100 -6.24 -3.99 6.12
CA LEU A 100 -7.06 -4.28 4.95
C LEU A 100 -8.51 -4.50 5.38
N THR A 101 -9.42 -3.76 4.77
CA THR A 101 -10.87 -3.96 4.85
C THR A 101 -11.36 -4.48 3.50
N GLY A 102 -12.42 -5.29 3.46
CA GLY A 102 -13.00 -5.67 2.17
C GLY A 102 -13.38 -4.42 1.37
N GLY A 103 -12.98 -4.34 0.10
CA GLY A 103 -13.35 -3.26 -0.83
C GLY A 103 -14.72 -3.43 -1.46
N ILE A 104 -15.23 -2.50 -2.25
CA ILE A 104 -16.51 -2.71 -2.93
C ILE A 104 -16.27 -3.65 -4.12
N ALA A 105 -16.82 -4.86 -4.07
CA ALA A 105 -16.78 -5.80 -5.18
C ALA A 105 -17.96 -5.54 -6.13
N PRO A 106 -17.78 -5.67 -7.46
CA PRO A 106 -18.89 -5.82 -8.38
C PRO A 106 -19.80 -6.94 -7.90
N ALA A 107 -21.12 -6.74 -8.01
CA ALA A 107 -22.12 -7.64 -7.44
C ALA A 107 -21.83 -9.12 -7.75
N GLY A 108 -21.65 -9.93 -6.71
CA GLY A 108 -21.42 -11.38 -6.80
C GLY A 108 -19.95 -11.84 -6.78
N GLN A 109 -18.97 -10.92 -6.74
CA GLN A 109 -17.56 -11.27 -6.60
C GLN A 109 -17.10 -11.26 -5.13
N PRO A 110 -16.17 -12.15 -4.73
CA PRO A 110 -15.56 -12.08 -3.40
C PRO A 110 -14.86 -10.74 -3.21
N MET A 111 -15.07 -10.16 -2.04
CA MET A 111 -14.52 -8.87 -1.65
C MET A 111 -12.99 -8.96 -1.52
N HIS A 112 -12.24 -8.37 -2.46
CA HIS A 112 -10.78 -8.28 -2.33
C HIS A 112 -10.45 -7.41 -1.10
N LYS A 113 -9.53 -7.89 -0.25
CA LYS A 113 -9.08 -7.15 0.92
C LYS A 113 -8.15 -6.04 0.46
N MET A 114 -8.52 -4.78 0.66
CA MET A 114 -7.71 -3.61 0.29
C MET A 114 -7.64 -2.60 1.44
N PRO A 115 -6.69 -1.66 1.45
CA PRO A 115 -6.70 -0.59 2.44
C PRO A 115 -8.01 0.20 2.39
N PRO A 116 -8.60 0.61 3.52
CA PRO A 116 -9.79 1.45 3.50
C PRO A 116 -9.51 2.78 2.80
N PRO A 117 -10.52 3.43 2.19
CA PRO A 117 -10.35 4.75 1.58
C PRO A 117 -9.73 5.74 2.59
N GLY A 118 -8.67 6.44 2.18
CA GLY A 118 -7.94 7.38 3.03
C GLY A 118 -6.94 6.75 4.00
N ALA A 119 -6.74 5.43 3.97
CA ALA A 119 -5.67 4.78 4.71
C ALA A 119 -4.29 5.24 4.19
N ALA A 120 -3.46 5.73 5.10
CA ALA A 120 -2.07 6.01 4.78
C ALA A 120 -1.31 4.68 4.64
N ILE A 121 -0.77 4.42 3.45
CA ILE A 121 0.14 3.30 3.22
C ILE A 121 1.55 3.75 3.67
N PRO A 122 2.19 3.06 4.64
CA PRO A 122 3.55 3.39 5.02
C PRO A 122 4.51 3.20 3.84
N LYS A 123 5.38 4.18 3.57
CA LYS A 123 6.36 4.11 2.47
C LYS A 123 7.23 2.84 2.50
N ALA A 124 7.53 2.33 3.69
CA ALA A 124 8.28 1.09 3.85
C ALA A 124 7.49 -0.14 3.34
N ALA A 125 6.19 -0.21 3.61
CA ALA A 125 5.31 -1.26 3.12
C ALA A 125 5.13 -1.15 1.60
N GLU A 126 4.92 0.07 1.09
CA GLU A 126 4.84 0.34 -0.35
C GLU A 126 6.12 -0.11 -1.08
N ALA A 127 7.30 0.30 -0.59
CA ALA A 127 8.58 -0.10 -1.16
C ALA A 127 8.82 -1.62 -1.10
N ALA A 128 8.42 -2.28 -0.01
CA ALA A 128 8.54 -3.73 0.12
C ALA A 128 7.61 -4.49 -0.85
N CYS A 129 6.47 -3.90 -1.21
CA CYS A 129 5.46 -4.52 -2.05
C CYS A 129 5.47 -4.06 -3.51
N GLN A 130 6.35 -3.12 -3.87
CA GLN A 130 6.39 -2.48 -5.18
C GLN A 130 6.50 -3.47 -6.36
N SER A 131 7.26 -4.56 -6.19
CA SER A 131 7.38 -5.59 -7.25
C SER A 131 6.10 -6.39 -7.51
N LYS A 132 5.14 -6.36 -6.58
CA LYS A 132 3.84 -7.02 -6.72
C LYS A 132 2.75 -6.09 -7.25
N MET A 133 3.00 -4.78 -7.26
CA MET A 133 2.06 -3.80 -7.78
C MET A 133 1.90 -4.02 -9.28
N PRO A 134 0.67 -4.24 -9.80
CA PRO A 134 0.48 -4.34 -11.23
C PRO A 134 0.90 -3.06 -11.95
N LEU A 135 1.42 -3.19 -13.17
CA LEU A 135 1.65 -2.08 -14.08
C LEU A 135 0.32 -1.71 -14.76
N PRO A 136 0.02 -0.42 -14.92
CA PRO A 136 -1.16 -0.01 -15.67
C PRO A 136 -1.05 -0.49 -17.12
N PRO A 137 -2.17 -0.66 -17.83
CA PRO A 137 -2.15 -0.99 -19.26
C PRO A 137 -1.28 0.00 -20.03
N PRO A 138 -0.46 -0.44 -21.00
CA PRO A 138 0.45 0.44 -21.73
C PRO A 138 -0.29 1.55 -22.49
N GLN A 139 -1.52 1.29 -22.94
CA GLN A 139 -2.38 2.30 -23.57
C GLN A 139 -2.73 3.44 -22.61
N THR A 140 -2.74 3.19 -21.30
CA THR A 140 -3.04 4.19 -20.27
C THR A 140 -1.79 4.72 -19.56
N ASP A 141 -0.60 4.30 -19.98
CA ASP A 141 0.66 4.85 -19.49
C ASP A 141 1.08 6.04 -20.37
N PRO A 142 1.15 7.27 -19.84
CA PRO A 142 1.58 8.45 -20.60
C PRO A 142 2.97 8.34 -21.22
N LYS A 143 3.84 7.47 -20.68
CA LYS A 143 5.18 7.22 -21.20
C LYS A 143 5.18 6.29 -22.41
N LEU A 144 4.16 5.46 -22.54
CA LEU A 144 4.05 4.45 -23.59
C LEU A 144 3.01 4.84 -24.65
N ASN A 145 1.99 5.60 -24.27
CA ASN A 145 0.97 6.12 -25.17
C ASN A 145 1.25 7.58 -25.58
N PRO A 146 1.74 7.85 -26.81
CA PRO A 146 1.94 9.21 -27.31
C PRO A 146 0.64 10.02 -27.43
N ASN A 147 -0.52 9.37 -27.52
CA ASN A 147 -1.83 9.99 -27.63
C ASN A 147 -2.54 10.13 -26.28
N TYR A 148 -1.87 9.86 -25.16
CA TYR A 148 -2.48 9.82 -23.83
C TYR A 148 -3.37 11.03 -23.53
N GLY A 149 -2.93 12.25 -23.86
CA GLY A 149 -3.71 13.47 -23.60
C GLY A 149 -5.03 13.54 -24.37
N ALA A 150 -5.04 13.08 -25.63
CA ALA A 150 -6.24 13.02 -26.44
C ALA A 150 -7.19 11.91 -25.95
N ASP A 151 -6.65 10.73 -25.68
CA ASP A 151 -7.42 9.57 -25.20
C ASP A 151 -8.00 9.84 -23.80
N PHE A 152 -7.22 10.45 -22.91
CA PHE A 152 -7.68 10.89 -21.59
C PHE A 152 -8.84 11.90 -21.71
N SER A 153 -8.73 12.86 -22.62
CA SER A 153 -9.80 13.84 -22.86
C SER A 153 -11.06 13.17 -23.43
N ALA A 154 -10.90 12.23 -24.37
CA ALA A 154 -11.99 11.43 -24.91
C ALA A 154 -12.68 10.60 -23.82
N TRP A 155 -11.90 10.01 -22.91
CA TRP A 155 -12.41 9.25 -21.76
C TRP A 155 -13.29 10.12 -20.85
N VAL A 156 -12.78 11.28 -20.42
CA VAL A 156 -13.50 12.24 -19.56
C VAL A 156 -14.78 12.75 -20.23
N ASN A 157 -14.72 13.03 -21.53
CA ASN A 157 -15.88 13.49 -22.30
C ASN A 157 -16.95 12.39 -22.43
N CYS A 158 -16.54 11.14 -22.68
CA CYS A 158 -17.44 10.01 -22.74
C CYS A 158 -18.15 9.79 -21.39
N ILE A 159 -17.42 9.81 -20.27
CA ILE A 159 -17.99 9.65 -18.93
C ILE A 159 -19.08 10.71 -18.68
N ASN A 160 -18.77 11.98 -18.96
CA ASN A 160 -19.70 13.09 -18.82
C ASN A 160 -20.92 12.98 -19.75
N GLY A 161 -20.71 12.49 -20.98
CA GLY A 161 -21.75 12.25 -21.97
C GLY A 161 -22.73 11.14 -21.56
N LYS A 162 -22.26 10.12 -20.84
CA LYS A 162 -23.09 9.04 -20.27
C LYS A 162 -23.74 9.41 -18.92
N GLY A 163 -23.63 10.66 -18.49
CA GLY A 163 -24.35 11.22 -17.34
C GLY A 163 -23.60 11.15 -16.01
N LEU A 164 -22.38 10.62 -15.97
CA LEU A 164 -21.53 10.63 -14.78
C LEU A 164 -20.67 11.89 -14.78
N LYS A 165 -20.91 12.82 -13.86
CA LYS A 165 -20.25 14.13 -13.87
C LYS A 165 -18.84 14.06 -13.27
N VAL A 166 -17.84 14.38 -14.08
CA VAL A 166 -16.42 14.34 -13.68
C VAL A 166 -15.66 15.56 -14.22
N LYS A 167 -14.61 15.97 -13.50
CA LYS A 167 -13.69 17.05 -13.87
C LYS A 167 -12.27 16.54 -13.91
N ALA A 168 -11.58 16.79 -15.03
CA ALA A 168 -10.14 16.59 -15.13
C ALA A 168 -9.39 17.62 -14.26
N TYR A 169 -8.23 17.23 -13.75
CA TYR A 169 -7.29 18.08 -13.04
C TYR A 169 -5.86 17.73 -13.45
N GLY A 170 -4.92 18.64 -13.17
CA GLY A 170 -3.53 18.50 -13.56
C GLY A 170 -3.34 18.59 -15.09
N THR A 171 -2.13 18.31 -15.55
CA THR A 171 -1.79 18.28 -16.97
C THR A 171 -1.79 16.83 -17.45
N PRO A 172 -2.61 16.42 -18.45
CA PRO A 172 -2.67 15.01 -18.85
C PRO A 172 -1.29 14.37 -19.05
N GLY A 173 -1.02 13.31 -18.30
CA GLY A 173 0.23 12.56 -18.35
C GLY A 173 1.28 12.98 -17.32
N SER A 174 1.01 14.04 -16.55
CA SER A 174 1.79 14.37 -15.37
C SER A 174 1.40 13.49 -14.18
N GLY A 175 2.33 13.32 -13.22
CA GLY A 175 2.10 12.48 -12.02
C GLY A 175 1.02 13.01 -11.06
N ASP A 176 0.55 14.23 -11.29
CA ASP A 176 -0.53 14.92 -10.57
C ASP A 176 -1.80 15.07 -11.43
N SER A 177 -1.89 14.36 -12.56
CA SER A 177 -3.06 14.41 -13.46
C SER A 177 -4.07 13.30 -13.20
N GLY A 178 -5.33 13.58 -13.50
CA GLY A 178 -6.42 12.64 -13.35
C GLY A 178 -7.78 13.32 -13.47
N TRP A 179 -8.83 12.63 -13.03
CA TRP A 179 -10.17 13.21 -12.93
C TRP A 179 -10.79 12.88 -11.57
N SER A 180 -11.74 13.70 -11.13
CA SER A 180 -12.53 13.48 -9.92
C SER A 180 -14.02 13.73 -10.20
N TYR A 181 -14.89 13.22 -9.34
CA TYR A 181 -16.32 13.48 -9.45
C TYR A 181 -16.61 14.97 -9.28
N ASP A 182 -17.46 15.50 -10.16
CA ASP A 182 -17.97 16.86 -10.05
C ASP A 182 -19.23 16.87 -9.18
N GLY A 183 -19.02 16.78 -7.87
CA GLY A 183 -20.09 16.66 -6.88
C GLY A 183 -20.44 15.21 -6.54
N GLN A 184 -21.62 15.00 -5.97
CA GLN A 184 -22.09 13.66 -5.58
C GLN A 184 -22.70 12.95 -6.80
N PRO A 185 -22.20 11.75 -7.17
CA PRO A 185 -22.79 10.98 -8.26
C PRO A 185 -24.23 10.59 -7.93
N THR A 186 -25.15 10.78 -8.88
CA THR A 186 -26.54 10.32 -8.77
C THR A 186 -26.75 8.90 -9.31
N MET A 187 -25.81 8.42 -10.12
CA MET A 187 -25.80 7.09 -10.71
C MET A 187 -25.44 6.02 -9.66
N PRO A 188 -26.08 4.84 -9.64
CA PRO A 188 -25.66 3.73 -8.77
C PRO A 188 -24.22 3.28 -9.06
N GLN A 189 -23.47 2.90 -8.03
CA GLN A 189 -22.04 2.58 -8.17
C GLN A 189 -21.73 1.51 -9.25
N PRO A 190 -22.44 0.37 -9.35
CA PRO A 190 -22.16 -0.61 -10.40
C PRO A 190 -22.31 -0.03 -11.82
N GLN A 191 -23.25 0.90 -12.00
CA GLN A 191 -23.44 1.59 -13.27
C GLN A 191 -22.34 2.64 -13.51
N GLN A 192 -21.85 3.31 -12.47
CA GLN A 192 -20.68 4.19 -12.57
C GLN A 192 -19.46 3.44 -13.08
N GLU A 193 -19.15 2.29 -12.46
CA GLU A 193 -18.02 1.43 -12.84
C GLU A 193 -18.15 0.95 -14.29
N GLN A 194 -19.35 0.53 -14.68
CA GLN A 194 -19.63 0.13 -16.06
C GLN A 194 -19.41 1.28 -17.06
N VAL A 195 -19.89 2.49 -16.76
CA VAL A 195 -19.70 3.68 -17.61
C VAL A 195 -18.22 4.03 -17.72
N ILE A 196 -17.50 4.08 -16.59
CA ILE A 196 -16.08 4.41 -16.54
C ILE A 196 -15.28 3.42 -17.39
N GLN A 197 -15.50 2.12 -17.21
CA GLN A 197 -14.77 1.09 -17.93
C GLN A 197 -15.10 1.07 -19.42
N THR A 198 -16.39 1.20 -19.78
CA THR A 198 -16.81 1.28 -21.19
C THR A 198 -16.15 2.48 -21.88
N CYS A 199 -16.19 3.66 -21.26
CA CYS A 199 -15.56 4.84 -21.82
C CYS A 199 -14.03 4.73 -21.86
N LYS A 200 -13.40 4.05 -20.89
CA LYS A 200 -11.95 3.80 -20.87
C LYS A 200 -11.55 2.93 -22.07
N MET A 201 -12.31 1.86 -22.31
CA MET A 201 -12.12 0.99 -23.48
C MET A 201 -12.29 1.77 -24.78
N GLU A 202 -13.39 2.52 -24.95
CA GLU A 202 -13.65 3.31 -26.15
C GLU A 202 -12.51 4.31 -26.43
N ALA A 203 -12.01 4.99 -25.39
CA ALA A 203 -10.99 6.02 -25.55
C ALA A 203 -9.58 5.46 -25.81
N PHE A 204 -9.18 4.39 -25.13
CA PHE A 204 -7.79 3.90 -25.15
C PHE A 204 -7.56 2.67 -26.06
N SER A 205 -8.61 2.11 -26.67
CA SER A 205 -8.48 0.98 -27.61
C SER A 205 -8.22 1.42 -29.06
N GLY A 206 -8.54 2.66 -29.42
CA GLY A 206 -8.31 3.21 -30.76
C GLY A 206 -6.86 3.67 -30.99
N SER A 207 -6.06 3.73 -29.93
CA SER A 207 -4.65 4.11 -29.93
C SER A 207 -3.83 2.94 -30.48
N GLY A 208 -3.84 2.76 -31.80
CA GLY A 208 -3.03 1.76 -32.49
C GLY A 208 -1.56 1.91 -32.10
N HIS A 209 -1.04 0.91 -31.38
CA HIS A 209 0.37 0.69 -31.06
C HIS A 209 0.85 -0.54 -31.83
#